data_AF-A0A7M4ANM2-F1
#
_entry.id   AF-A0A7M4ANM2-F1
#
_cell.length_a   1.000
_cell.length_b   1.000
_cell.length_c   1.000
_cell.angle_alpha   90.00
_cell.angle_beta   90.00
_cell.angle_gamma   90.00
#
_symmetry.space_group_name_H-M   'P 1'
#
loop_
_entity.id
_entity.type
_entity.pdbx_description
1 polymer ?
#
loop_
_entity_poly.entity_id
_entity_poly.type
_entity_poly.pdbx_seq_one_letter_code
_entity_poly.pdbx_strand_id
1 'polypeptide(L)'
;HDDHDGDHDDHGDHDDHDEPTPQELLSEFDVNNDGNLSWQEAWFAFDFEGENVCYNLYTYETNNDSEDVCGAYGYYEDYPMGGESFTGCYNMVTHQVSGDNQSVCTSYYFVGEHEEYGVAFVLPDGSTMMMEMDGGMQENMTGWNLTDEAAHSMEFDIDYTVSEYGKMVTSIAGHEAPEWDANSSNNWYWALYLWNETGEAWEESNHGIDSVILGEDFSNVAGAGTSEAEFIAWAPSTVSTDTFPTPEHDDHDDDH
;
A
#
# COMPACT_ATOMS: atom_id res chain seq x y z
N HIS A 1 14.35 4.37 59.60
CA HIS A 1 15.02 5.51 58.93
C HIS A 1 16.06 4.83 58.10
N ASP A 2 15.55 4.36 56.97
CA ASP A 2 16.12 3.38 56.08
C ASP A 2 16.41 4.19 54.82
N ASP A 3 17.68 4.48 54.60
CA ASP A 3 18.16 5.17 53.41
C ASP A 3 18.56 4.08 52.41
N HIS A 4 17.74 3.92 51.38
CA HIS A 4 18.02 3.17 50.16
C HIS A 4 18.73 4.10 49.18
N ASP A 5 19.95 3.78 48.76
CA ASP A 5 20.59 4.41 47.62
C ASP A 5 21.44 3.38 46.84
N GLY A 6 21.03 3.14 45.60
CA GLY A 6 21.94 2.99 44.45
C GLY A 6 22.50 1.60 44.15
N ASP A 7 21.65 0.66 43.73
CA ASP A 7 22.10 -0.36 42.76
C ASP A 7 21.92 0.23 41.36
N HIS A 8 23.05 0.53 40.72
CA HIS A 8 23.11 0.89 39.31
C HIS A 8 23.06 -0.40 38.50
N ASP A 9 21.89 -0.69 37.94
CA ASP A 9 21.75 -1.71 36.91
C ASP A 9 22.40 -1.20 35.61
N ASP A 10 23.54 -1.81 35.33
CA ASP A 10 24.29 -1.77 34.08
C ASP A 10 23.48 -2.54 33.02
N HIS A 11 22.54 -1.85 32.37
CA HIS A 11 21.96 -2.30 31.12
C HIS A 11 22.66 -1.55 30.00
N GLY A 12 23.62 -2.25 29.37
CA GLY A 12 24.21 -1.79 28.12
C GLY A 12 23.12 -1.66 27.07
N ASP A 13 22.95 -0.43 26.60
CA ASP A 13 22.27 -0.12 25.34
C ASP A 13 22.88 -1.01 24.25
N HIS A 14 22.05 -1.88 23.70
CA HIS A 14 22.34 -2.63 22.49
C HIS A 14 21.52 -2.01 21.36
N ASP A 15 21.78 -0.74 21.06
CA ASP A 15 21.23 -0.03 19.89
C ASP A 15 22.36 0.30 18.91
N ASP A 16 23.05 -0.76 18.47
CA ASP A 16 23.91 -0.73 17.28
C ASP A 16 23.31 -1.69 16.25
N HIS A 17 22.09 -1.41 15.79
CA HIS A 17 21.65 -1.90 14.49
C HIS A 17 22.14 -0.87 13.47
N ASP A 18 23.33 -1.13 12.91
CA ASP A 18 23.88 -0.36 11.78
C ASP A 18 22.83 -0.32 10.65
N GLU A 19 22.49 0.88 10.19
CA GLU A 19 21.62 1.14 9.04
C GLU A 19 22.04 0.23 7.85
N PRO A 20 21.12 -0.58 7.29
CA PRO A 20 21.46 -1.40 6.13
C PRO A 20 21.77 -0.51 4.94
N THR A 21 22.94 -0.70 4.35
CA THR A 21 23.33 0.05 3.16
C THR A 21 22.40 -0.29 1.99
N PRO A 22 22.26 0.60 0.99
CA PRO A 22 21.51 0.28 -0.22
C PRO A 22 21.96 -1.01 -0.92
N GLN A 23 23.23 -1.39 -0.79
CA GLN A 23 23.74 -2.66 -1.32
C GLN A 23 23.31 -3.88 -0.50
N GLU A 24 23.10 -3.73 0.81
CA GLU A 24 22.56 -4.77 1.68
C GLU A 24 21.06 -4.97 1.41
N LEU A 25 20.29 -3.88 1.29
CA LEU A 25 18.87 -3.94 0.89
C LEU A 25 18.67 -4.59 -0.48
N LEU A 26 19.46 -4.19 -1.48
CA LEU A 26 19.47 -4.86 -2.79
C LEU A 26 19.83 -6.35 -2.67
N SER A 27 20.76 -6.72 -1.80
CA SER A 27 21.15 -8.14 -1.67
C SER A 27 20.13 -9.00 -0.92
N GLU A 28 19.28 -8.38 -0.10
CA GLU A 28 18.28 -9.06 0.73
C GLU A 28 16.91 -9.12 0.05
N PHE A 29 16.54 -8.05 -0.65
CA PHE A 29 15.18 -7.86 -1.16
C PHE A 29 15.06 -7.85 -2.70
N ASP A 30 16.16 -7.84 -3.48
CA ASP A 30 16.14 -8.11 -4.94
C ASP A 30 15.91 -9.62 -5.20
N VAL A 31 14.70 -10.09 -4.86
CA VAL A 31 14.29 -11.49 -4.94
C VAL A 31 14.41 -12.01 -6.38
N ASN A 32 14.20 -11.14 -7.36
CA ASN A 32 14.28 -11.50 -8.77
C ASN A 32 15.71 -11.34 -9.38
N ASN A 33 16.64 -10.77 -8.62
CA ASN A 33 18.04 -10.50 -8.98
C ASN A 33 18.18 -9.75 -10.32
N ASP A 34 17.32 -8.77 -10.58
CA ASP A 34 17.40 -7.91 -11.76
C ASP A 34 18.26 -6.66 -11.54
N GLY A 35 18.72 -6.45 -10.30
CA GLY A 35 19.59 -5.35 -9.89
C GLY A 35 18.83 -4.07 -9.55
N ASN A 36 17.50 -4.12 -9.43
CA ASN A 36 16.62 -3.03 -9.03
C ASN A 36 15.63 -3.57 -7.98
N LEU A 37 15.15 -2.69 -7.10
CA LEU A 37 14.00 -2.99 -6.26
C LEU A 37 12.73 -2.60 -7.03
N SER A 38 11.93 -3.59 -7.42
CA SER A 38 10.55 -3.38 -7.86
C SER A 38 9.69 -2.88 -6.69
N TRP A 39 8.48 -2.38 -6.96
CA TRP A 39 7.58 -1.96 -5.88
C TRP A 39 7.30 -3.08 -4.87
N GLN A 40 7.21 -4.33 -5.32
CA GLN A 40 7.14 -5.54 -4.50
C GLN A 40 8.32 -5.66 -3.52
N GLU A 41 9.54 -5.36 -3.99
CA GLU A 41 10.78 -5.53 -3.24
C GLU A 41 11.11 -4.32 -2.36
N ALA A 42 10.69 -3.13 -2.79
CA ALA A 42 10.76 -1.90 -2.02
C ALA A 42 9.74 -1.92 -0.87
N TRP A 43 8.51 -2.36 -1.13
CA TRP A 43 7.45 -2.47 -0.15
C TRP A 43 7.84 -3.40 1.02
N PHE A 44 8.47 -4.56 0.74
CA PHE A 44 9.05 -5.43 1.79
C PHE A 44 10.22 -4.83 2.57
N ALA A 45 10.93 -3.83 2.02
CA ALA A 45 12.05 -3.18 2.68
C ALA A 45 11.61 -2.02 3.61
N PHE A 46 10.40 -1.48 3.42
CA PHE A 46 9.89 -0.30 4.14
C PHE A 46 8.97 -0.61 5.33
N ASP A 47 8.69 -1.89 5.60
CA ASP A 47 8.06 -2.40 6.84
C ASP A 47 8.91 -2.16 8.11
N PHE A 48 10.10 -1.56 7.98
CA PHE A 48 11.01 -1.29 9.09
C PHE A 48 10.84 0.14 9.63
N GLU A 49 10.02 0.24 10.69
CA GLU A 49 10.16 1.16 11.82
C GLU A 49 9.98 2.68 11.54
N GLY A 50 8.72 3.15 11.49
CA GLY A 50 8.29 4.41 12.12
C GLY A 50 8.91 5.75 11.71
N GLU A 51 9.70 5.81 10.63
CA GLU A 51 10.39 7.04 10.23
C GLU A 51 9.82 7.68 8.95
N ASN A 52 9.35 8.92 9.10
CA ASN A 52 8.95 9.81 8.01
C ASN A 52 10.17 10.15 7.12
N VAL A 53 10.25 9.59 5.92
CA VAL A 53 11.40 9.72 5.02
C VAL A 53 11.01 9.97 3.56
N CYS A 54 11.74 10.83 2.88
CA CYS A 54 11.61 11.00 1.43
C CYS A 54 12.52 10.02 0.69
N TYR A 55 11.92 9.08 -0.03
CA TYR A 55 12.59 8.07 -0.84
C TYR A 55 12.62 8.44 -2.32
N ASN A 56 13.74 8.14 -2.99
CA ASN A 56 13.84 8.29 -4.44
C ASN A 56 13.89 6.93 -5.14
N LEU A 57 12.85 6.57 -5.87
CA LEU A 57 12.72 5.30 -6.60
C LEU A 57 13.69 5.14 -7.77
N TYR A 58 14.36 6.21 -8.20
CA TYR A 58 15.32 6.20 -9.31
C TYR A 58 16.77 6.06 -8.82
N THR A 59 17.11 6.70 -7.70
CA THR A 59 18.46 6.63 -7.11
C THR A 59 18.56 5.64 -5.95
N TYR A 60 17.42 5.22 -5.40
CA TYR A 60 17.28 4.39 -4.21
C TYR A 60 17.90 5.05 -2.95
N GLU A 61 17.89 6.38 -2.91
CA GLU A 61 18.40 7.17 -1.77
C GLU A 61 17.24 7.75 -0.95
N THR A 62 17.39 7.73 0.38
CA THR A 62 16.50 8.40 1.32
C THR A 62 17.06 9.76 1.75
N ASN A 63 16.18 10.69 2.11
CA ASN A 63 16.52 11.93 2.77
C ASN A 63 15.40 12.39 3.70
N ASN A 64 15.71 13.31 4.61
CA ASN A 64 14.78 13.80 5.63
C ASN A 64 14.00 15.07 5.17
N ASP A 65 13.70 15.17 3.88
CA ASP A 65 12.82 16.23 3.37
C ASP A 65 11.38 15.97 3.84
N SER A 66 10.63 17.04 4.15
CA SER A 66 9.23 16.93 4.54
C SER A 66 8.37 16.42 3.37
N GLU A 67 7.20 15.85 3.67
CA GLU A 67 6.20 15.41 2.68
C GLU A 67 5.98 16.43 1.56
N ASP A 68 5.69 17.69 1.93
CA ASP A 68 5.51 18.81 1.02
C ASP A 68 6.70 18.99 0.06
N VAL A 69 7.93 18.78 0.54
CA VAL A 69 9.14 18.95 -0.26
C VAL A 69 9.35 17.74 -1.16
N CYS A 70 9.08 16.54 -0.65
CA CYS A 70 9.24 15.28 -1.36
C CYS A 70 8.29 15.17 -2.56
N GLY A 71 6.99 15.43 -2.35
CA GLY A 71 5.95 15.40 -3.39
C GLY A 71 5.98 16.59 -4.35
N ALA A 72 6.77 17.64 -4.07
CA ALA A 72 6.81 18.85 -4.88
C ALA A 72 7.65 18.76 -6.16
N TYR A 73 8.40 17.67 -6.38
CA TYR A 73 9.14 17.47 -7.63
C TYR A 73 8.18 17.12 -8.78
N GLY A 74 8.21 17.93 -9.84
CA GLY A 74 7.46 17.69 -11.08
C GLY A 74 8.33 17.83 -12.32
N TYR A 75 7.98 17.11 -13.39
CA TYR A 75 8.60 17.29 -14.70
C TYR A 75 7.85 18.34 -15.52
N TYR A 76 8.57 19.29 -16.07
CA TYR A 76 8.01 20.37 -16.86
C TYR A 76 8.67 20.39 -18.24
N GLU A 77 7.86 20.53 -19.28
CA GLU A 77 8.32 20.63 -20.67
C GLU A 77 8.06 22.03 -21.23
N ASP A 78 9.09 22.61 -21.85
CA ASP A 78 9.04 23.92 -22.51
C ASP A 78 8.41 25.02 -21.64
N TYR A 79 8.61 24.92 -20.32
CA TYR A 79 7.95 25.78 -19.35
C TYR A 79 8.63 27.17 -19.30
N PRO A 80 7.86 28.26 -19.46
CA PRO A 80 8.44 29.60 -19.54
C PRO A 80 8.90 30.08 -18.15
N MET A 81 10.21 30.15 -17.95
CA MET A 81 10.84 30.68 -16.73
C MET A 81 11.73 31.88 -17.06
N GLY A 82 11.33 33.07 -16.59
CA GLY A 82 12.18 34.27 -16.69
C GLY A 82 12.49 34.75 -18.12
N GLY A 83 11.73 34.30 -19.13
CA GLY A 83 11.94 34.65 -20.53
C GLY A 83 12.71 33.60 -21.35
N GLU A 84 13.10 32.49 -20.73
CA GLU A 84 13.67 31.31 -21.38
C GLU A 84 12.73 30.10 -21.18
N SER A 85 12.83 29.11 -22.06
CA SER A 85 12.11 27.83 -21.93
C SER A 85 12.93 26.84 -21.11
N PHE A 86 12.34 26.26 -20.08
CA PHE A 86 12.94 25.22 -19.24
C PHE A 86 12.26 23.87 -19.49
N THR A 87 13.07 22.82 -19.62
CA THR A 87 12.62 21.43 -19.64
C THR A 87 13.45 20.63 -18.64
N GLY A 88 12.80 19.99 -17.67
CA GLY A 88 13.47 19.24 -16.60
C GLY A 88 12.63 19.16 -15.32
N CYS A 89 13.25 18.72 -14.23
CA CYS A 89 12.60 18.66 -12.93
C CYS A 89 12.57 20.03 -12.28
N TYR A 90 11.44 20.35 -11.66
CA TYR A 90 11.31 21.54 -10.84
C TYR A 90 10.56 21.18 -9.57
N ASN A 91 11.15 21.55 -8.43
CA ASN A 91 10.50 21.43 -7.13
C ASN A 91 9.76 22.73 -6.82
N MET A 92 8.44 22.66 -6.68
CA MET A 92 7.62 23.85 -6.48
C MET A 92 7.71 24.47 -5.08
N VAL A 93 8.27 23.75 -4.10
CA VAL A 93 8.46 24.21 -2.72
C VAL A 93 9.86 24.80 -2.53
N THR A 94 10.91 24.07 -2.92
CA THR A 94 12.30 24.52 -2.76
C THR A 94 12.78 25.41 -3.91
N HIS A 95 11.99 25.51 -4.98
CA HIS A 95 12.34 26.21 -6.23
C HIS A 95 13.65 25.71 -6.87
N GLN A 96 14.05 24.47 -6.59
CA GLN A 96 15.21 23.84 -7.23
C GLN A 96 14.85 23.31 -8.63
N VAL A 97 15.81 23.36 -9.55
CA VAL A 97 15.68 22.84 -10.91
C VAL A 97 16.81 21.85 -11.22
N SER A 98 16.49 20.80 -11.96
CA SER A 98 17.48 19.89 -12.54
C SER A 98 17.15 19.59 -14.01
N GLY A 99 18.18 19.20 -14.78
CA GLY A 99 18.03 18.86 -16.20
C GLY A 99 17.69 17.39 -16.44
N ASP A 100 17.10 16.71 -15.46
CA ASP A 100 16.81 15.28 -15.51
C ASP A 100 15.54 14.97 -16.31
N ASN A 101 15.29 13.69 -16.54
CA ASN A 101 14.17 13.19 -17.32
C ASN A 101 12.91 13.02 -16.46
N GLN A 102 11.77 12.83 -17.12
CA GLN A 102 10.46 12.69 -16.46
C GLN A 102 10.47 11.63 -15.34
N SER A 103 11.07 10.47 -15.57
CA SER A 103 11.12 9.38 -14.58
C SER A 103 11.88 9.75 -13.31
N VAL A 104 12.90 10.60 -13.39
CA VAL A 104 13.63 11.10 -12.22
C VAL A 104 12.81 12.12 -11.44
N CYS A 105 12.04 12.95 -12.13
CA CYS A 105 11.25 13.98 -11.45
C CYS A 105 10.06 13.38 -10.69
N THR A 106 9.52 12.26 -11.17
CA THR A 106 8.38 11.56 -10.57
C THR A 106 8.81 10.36 -9.73
N SER A 107 10.10 10.25 -9.37
CA SER A 107 10.60 9.14 -8.55
C SER A 107 10.66 9.46 -7.06
N TYR A 108 10.48 10.72 -6.66
CA TYR A 108 10.43 11.10 -5.25
C TYR A 108 9.11 10.66 -4.63
N TYR A 109 9.21 10.00 -3.48
CA TYR A 109 8.11 9.36 -2.80
C TYR A 109 8.26 9.57 -1.29
N PHE A 110 7.25 10.11 -0.63
CA PHE A 110 7.29 10.30 0.82
C PHE A 110 6.74 9.05 1.50
N VAL A 111 7.57 8.41 2.31
CA VAL A 111 7.17 7.34 3.23
C VAL A 111 6.87 8.04 4.55
N GLY A 112 5.59 8.26 4.84
CA GLY A 112 5.09 9.09 5.95
C GLY A 112 4.43 8.28 7.08
N GLU A 113 3.61 8.97 7.89
CA GLU A 113 2.83 8.37 8.99
C GLU A 113 2.10 7.11 8.51
N HIS A 114 1.96 6.16 9.43
CA HIS A 114 1.43 4.83 9.21
C HIS A 114 -0.01 4.91 8.69
N GLU A 115 -0.17 4.99 7.37
CA GLU A 115 -1.41 4.59 6.73
C GLU A 115 -1.38 3.06 6.66
N GLU A 116 -2.24 2.44 7.46
CA GLU A 116 -2.42 1.00 7.46
C GLU A 116 -3.32 0.62 6.30
N TYR A 117 -2.78 -0.17 5.38
CA TYR A 117 -3.55 -0.73 4.30
C TYR A 117 -3.71 -2.21 4.52
N GLY A 118 -4.84 -2.78 4.10
CA GLY A 118 -5.00 -4.21 4.30
C GLY A 118 -5.93 -4.89 3.34
N VAL A 119 -5.65 -6.17 3.13
CA VAL A 119 -6.51 -7.05 2.36
C VAL A 119 -6.84 -8.29 3.16
N ALA A 120 -8.14 -8.52 3.31
CA ALA A 120 -8.67 -9.75 3.87
C ALA A 120 -9.12 -10.71 2.75
N PHE A 121 -8.81 -11.99 2.91
CA PHE A 121 -9.36 -13.06 2.08
C PHE A 121 -10.17 -14.00 2.96
N VAL A 122 -11.45 -14.12 2.62
CA VAL A 122 -12.42 -14.99 3.30
C VAL A 122 -12.75 -16.12 2.34
N LEU A 123 -12.18 -17.30 2.58
CA LEU A 123 -12.30 -18.43 1.67
C LEU A 123 -13.62 -19.21 1.87
N PRO A 124 -14.11 -19.95 0.86
CA PRO A 124 -15.37 -20.71 0.96
C PRO A 124 -15.39 -21.80 2.03
N ASP A 125 -14.23 -22.25 2.51
CA ASP A 125 -14.12 -23.25 3.58
C ASP A 125 -14.23 -22.64 4.99
N GLY A 126 -14.38 -21.32 5.09
CA GLY A 126 -14.50 -20.56 6.33
C GLY A 126 -13.16 -20.13 6.92
N SER A 127 -12.04 -20.42 6.25
CA SER A 127 -10.76 -19.81 6.61
C SER A 127 -10.73 -18.34 6.23
N THR A 128 -10.14 -17.54 7.10
CA THR A 128 -9.97 -16.10 6.93
C THR A 128 -8.52 -15.77 7.17
N MET A 129 -7.97 -14.92 6.32
CA MET A 129 -6.65 -14.35 6.49
C MET A 129 -6.74 -12.87 6.19
N MET A 130 -5.97 -12.08 6.93
CA MET A 130 -5.84 -10.65 6.73
C MET A 130 -4.37 -10.34 6.69
N MET A 131 -3.97 -9.57 5.70
CA MET A 131 -2.66 -8.95 5.64
C MET A 131 -2.88 -7.47 5.82
N GLU A 132 -2.29 -6.94 6.87
CA GLU A 132 -2.14 -5.51 7.09
C GLU A 132 -0.72 -5.16 6.68
N MET A 133 -0.59 -3.98 6.12
CA MET A 133 0.59 -3.47 5.44
C MET A 133 0.83 -2.08 5.99
N ASP A 134 1.93 -1.94 6.70
CA ASP A 134 2.39 -0.65 7.19
C ASP A 134 3.20 0.06 6.10
N GLY A 135 2.88 1.33 5.87
CA GLY A 135 3.76 2.23 5.15
C GLY A 135 3.07 3.06 4.07
N GLY A 136 3.72 4.19 3.75
CA GLY A 136 3.26 5.08 2.71
C GLY A 136 3.13 4.34 1.37
N MET A 137 1.92 4.36 0.80
CA MET A 137 1.66 3.87 -0.55
C MET A 137 1.72 4.96 -1.62
N GLN A 138 2.11 4.58 -2.83
CA GLN A 138 2.15 5.49 -3.97
C GLN A 138 0.75 6.07 -4.26
N GLU A 139 0.67 7.39 -4.50
CA GLU A 139 -0.57 8.02 -4.98
C GLU A 139 -1.14 7.27 -6.19
N ASN A 140 -2.41 6.88 -6.12
CA ASN A 140 -3.16 6.09 -7.13
C ASN A 140 -2.80 4.60 -7.25
N MET A 141 -2.25 3.98 -6.20
CA MET A 141 -2.28 2.51 -6.13
C MET A 141 -3.71 2.01 -6.18
N THR A 142 -3.96 1.03 -7.04
CA THR A 142 -5.27 0.41 -7.15
C THR A 142 -5.38 -0.72 -6.13
N GLY A 143 -6.60 -1.07 -5.71
CA GLY A 143 -6.83 -2.25 -4.89
C GLY A 143 -6.30 -3.55 -5.53
N TRP A 144 -6.07 -3.56 -6.86
CA TRP A 144 -5.47 -4.72 -7.52
C TRP A 144 -4.00 -4.87 -7.16
N ASN A 145 -3.27 -3.76 -7.01
CA ASN A 145 -1.87 -3.80 -6.61
C ASN A 145 -1.74 -4.43 -5.22
N LEU A 146 -2.57 -4.00 -4.27
CA LEU A 146 -2.65 -4.58 -2.93
C LEU A 146 -3.08 -6.07 -2.94
N THR A 147 -4.10 -6.40 -3.74
CA THR A 147 -4.58 -7.78 -3.86
C THR A 147 -3.52 -8.73 -4.44
N ASP A 148 -2.85 -8.32 -5.53
CA ASP A 148 -1.82 -9.10 -6.21
C ASP A 148 -0.60 -9.32 -5.28
N GLU A 149 -0.25 -8.31 -4.51
CA GLU A 149 0.84 -8.37 -3.54
C GLU A 149 0.58 -9.35 -2.40
N ALA A 150 -0.56 -9.21 -1.74
CA ALA A 150 -0.90 -10.10 -0.63
C ALA A 150 -1.07 -11.54 -1.11
N ALA A 151 -1.60 -11.75 -2.31
CA ALA A 151 -1.69 -13.06 -2.92
C ALA A 151 -0.30 -13.67 -3.17
N HIS A 152 0.65 -12.89 -3.69
CA HIS A 152 2.03 -13.33 -3.86
C HIS A 152 2.63 -13.73 -2.51
N SER A 153 2.53 -12.86 -1.50
CA SER A 153 3.09 -13.07 -0.17
C SER A 153 2.52 -14.31 0.54
N MET A 154 1.26 -14.64 0.27
CA MET A 154 0.59 -15.82 0.81
C MET A 154 0.70 -17.07 -0.08
N GLU A 155 1.45 -16.99 -1.20
CA GLU A 155 1.57 -18.04 -2.23
C GLU A 155 0.20 -18.49 -2.79
N PHE A 156 -0.72 -17.54 -2.94
CA PHE A 156 -2.06 -17.77 -3.47
C PHE A 156 -2.11 -17.52 -4.97
N ASP A 157 -2.61 -18.53 -5.70
CA ASP A 157 -2.96 -18.34 -7.10
C ASP A 157 -4.29 -17.57 -7.21
N ILE A 158 -4.28 -16.45 -7.92
CA ILE A 158 -5.49 -15.71 -8.32
C ILE A 158 -5.70 -15.84 -9.83
N ASP A 159 -6.83 -16.43 -10.22
CA ASP A 159 -7.29 -16.39 -11.62
C ASP A 159 -8.31 -15.27 -11.79
N TYR A 160 -8.20 -14.54 -12.90
CA TYR A 160 -9.12 -13.47 -13.27
C TYR A 160 -9.37 -13.42 -14.77
N THR A 161 -10.45 -12.75 -15.15
CA THR A 161 -10.75 -12.37 -16.53
C THR A 161 -10.70 -10.86 -16.67
N VAL A 162 -10.31 -10.35 -17.84
CA VAL A 162 -10.29 -8.91 -18.11
C VAL A 162 -11.56 -8.54 -18.89
N SER A 163 -12.31 -7.58 -18.37
CA SER A 163 -13.51 -7.02 -18.99
C SER A 163 -13.34 -5.53 -19.28
N GLU A 164 -14.36 -4.89 -19.87
CA GLU A 164 -14.39 -3.43 -20.03
C GLU A 164 -14.49 -2.68 -18.69
N TYR A 165 -14.81 -3.40 -17.60
CA TYR A 165 -14.92 -2.88 -16.23
C TYR A 165 -13.70 -3.24 -15.36
N GLY A 166 -12.62 -3.74 -15.97
CA GLY A 166 -11.41 -4.17 -15.27
C GLY A 166 -11.34 -5.68 -15.05
N LYS A 167 -10.44 -6.08 -14.14
CA LYS A 167 -10.21 -7.47 -13.73
C LYS A 167 -11.36 -7.98 -12.87
N MET A 168 -11.88 -9.13 -13.26
CA MET A 168 -12.94 -9.85 -12.58
C MET A 168 -12.36 -11.16 -12.06
N VAL A 169 -12.19 -11.28 -10.76
CA VAL A 169 -11.61 -12.45 -10.11
C VAL A 169 -12.54 -13.65 -10.26
N THR A 170 -11.98 -14.78 -10.69
CA THR A 170 -12.68 -16.05 -10.90
C THR A 170 -12.24 -17.14 -9.94
N SER A 171 -11.00 -17.08 -9.43
CA SER A 171 -10.46 -18.04 -8.47
C SER A 171 -9.48 -17.36 -7.53
N ILE A 172 -9.48 -17.76 -6.25
CA ILE A 172 -8.46 -17.39 -5.26
C ILE A 172 -8.07 -18.66 -4.51
N ALA A 173 -6.78 -18.93 -4.35
CA ALA A 173 -6.26 -20.07 -3.59
C ALA A 173 -6.80 -21.43 -4.08
N GLY A 174 -7.04 -21.57 -5.38
CA GLY A 174 -7.63 -22.77 -5.98
C GLY A 174 -9.15 -22.93 -5.76
N HIS A 175 -9.82 -21.93 -5.17
CA HIS A 175 -11.26 -21.89 -5.03
C HIS A 175 -11.92 -21.12 -6.19
N GLU A 176 -12.29 -21.86 -7.23
CA GLU A 176 -12.97 -21.33 -8.41
C GLU A 176 -14.46 -21.05 -8.12
N ALA A 177 -14.91 -19.84 -8.48
CA ALA A 177 -16.31 -19.48 -8.46
C ALA A 177 -17.09 -20.31 -9.51
N PRO A 178 -18.27 -20.84 -9.18
CA PRO A 178 -19.03 -21.67 -10.09
C PRO A 178 -19.53 -20.87 -11.29
N GLU A 179 -19.50 -21.48 -12.48
CA GLU A 179 -20.21 -20.92 -13.63
C GLU A 179 -21.69 -20.73 -13.28
N TRP A 180 -22.23 -19.56 -13.63
CA TRP A 180 -23.61 -19.22 -13.33
C TRP A 180 -24.59 -20.23 -13.94
N ASP A 181 -25.48 -20.79 -13.13
CA ASP A 181 -26.59 -21.63 -13.56
C ASP A 181 -27.91 -21.19 -12.91
N ALA A 182 -28.86 -20.75 -13.73
CA ALA A 182 -30.20 -20.33 -13.30
C ALA A 182 -30.94 -21.32 -12.39
N ASN A 183 -30.59 -22.62 -12.46
CA ASN A 183 -31.25 -23.68 -11.69
C ASN A 183 -30.41 -24.20 -10.52
N SER A 184 -29.23 -23.62 -10.28
CA SER A 184 -28.35 -23.97 -9.17
C SER A 184 -28.62 -23.06 -7.97
N SER A 185 -28.65 -23.64 -6.78
CA SER A 185 -28.61 -22.89 -5.52
C SER A 185 -27.18 -22.55 -5.07
N ASN A 186 -26.17 -22.96 -5.83
CA ASN A 186 -24.76 -22.77 -5.55
C ASN A 186 -24.15 -21.67 -6.44
N ASN A 187 -24.91 -20.63 -6.79
CA ASN A 187 -24.37 -19.50 -7.53
C ASN A 187 -23.77 -18.51 -6.54
N TRP A 188 -22.48 -18.23 -6.69
CA TRP A 188 -21.77 -17.17 -5.98
C TRP A 188 -20.65 -16.65 -6.88
N TYR A 189 -20.13 -15.48 -6.55
CA TYR A 189 -18.98 -14.87 -7.23
C TYR A 189 -18.03 -14.31 -6.18
N TRP A 190 -16.77 -14.08 -6.55
CA TRP A 190 -15.84 -13.34 -5.72
C TRP A 190 -16.27 -11.88 -5.67
N ALA A 191 -16.79 -11.46 -4.52
CA ALA A 191 -17.18 -10.09 -4.25
C ALA A 191 -16.02 -9.36 -3.58
N LEU A 192 -15.86 -8.10 -3.98
CA LEU A 192 -14.95 -7.15 -3.37
C LEU A 192 -15.73 -6.35 -2.33
N TYR A 193 -15.17 -6.21 -1.14
CA TYR A 193 -15.69 -5.39 -0.07
C TYR A 193 -14.66 -4.33 0.30
N LEU A 194 -15.18 -3.18 0.73
CA LEU A 194 -14.41 -2.03 1.16
C LEU A 194 -14.77 -1.76 2.62
N TRP A 195 -13.79 -1.42 3.45
CA TRP A 195 -14.03 -1.07 4.84
C TRP A 195 -14.56 0.36 4.94
N ASN A 196 -15.72 0.51 5.60
CA ASN A 196 -16.26 1.80 5.96
C ASN A 196 -15.88 2.10 7.41
N GLU A 197 -14.87 2.93 7.60
CA GLU A 197 -14.40 3.33 8.94
C GLU A 197 -15.49 4.04 9.75
N THR A 198 -16.21 4.98 9.14
CA THR A 198 -17.29 5.73 9.81
C THR A 198 -18.41 4.80 10.29
N GLY A 199 -18.67 3.74 9.54
CA GLY A 199 -19.69 2.74 9.84
C GLY A 199 -19.18 1.54 10.64
N GLU A 200 -17.87 1.39 10.81
CA GLU A 200 -17.17 0.21 11.33
C GLU A 200 -17.70 -1.09 10.69
N ALA A 201 -17.83 -1.10 9.35
CA ALA A 201 -18.45 -2.21 8.64
C ALA A 201 -17.90 -2.41 7.22
N TRP A 202 -17.86 -3.67 6.79
CA TRP A 202 -17.58 -4.04 5.40
C TRP A 202 -18.78 -3.76 4.49
N GLU A 203 -18.56 -3.06 3.38
CA GLU A 203 -19.55 -2.77 2.36
C GLU A 203 -19.13 -3.33 0.99
N GLU A 204 -20.04 -4.01 0.28
CA GLU A 204 -19.74 -4.54 -1.06
C GLU A 204 -19.43 -3.40 -2.04
N SER A 205 -18.31 -3.49 -2.74
CA SER A 205 -17.86 -2.51 -3.72
C SER A 205 -18.81 -2.41 -4.91
N ASN A 206 -19.16 -1.19 -5.31
CA ASN A 206 -19.84 -0.93 -6.58
C ASN A 206 -18.87 -0.79 -7.77
N HIS A 207 -17.57 -0.95 -7.53
CA HIS A 207 -16.51 -0.75 -8.51
C HIS A 207 -15.62 -1.97 -8.62
N GLY A 208 -15.05 -2.17 -9.82
CA GLY A 208 -14.02 -3.17 -10.02
C GLY A 208 -12.76 -2.80 -9.26
N ILE A 209 -11.97 -3.82 -8.93
CA ILE A 209 -10.74 -3.69 -8.13
C ILE A 209 -9.71 -2.71 -8.73
N ASP A 210 -9.68 -2.58 -10.06
CA ASP A 210 -8.81 -1.62 -10.76
C ASP A 210 -9.25 -0.15 -10.63
N SER A 211 -10.48 0.10 -10.16
CA SER A 211 -11.05 1.45 -9.99
C SER A 211 -11.20 1.83 -8.51
N VAL A 212 -10.80 0.94 -7.60
CA VAL A 212 -10.62 1.24 -6.20
C VAL A 212 -9.21 1.77 -6.04
N ILE A 213 -9.09 3.01 -5.62
CA ILE A 213 -7.84 3.65 -5.19
C ILE A 213 -7.71 3.42 -3.70
N LEU A 214 -6.49 3.24 -3.23
CA LEU A 214 -6.21 3.09 -1.81
C LEU A 214 -5.99 4.46 -1.17
N GLY A 215 -6.59 4.71 -0.01
CA GLY A 215 -6.45 5.96 0.76
C GLY A 215 -7.54 6.15 1.82
N GLU A 216 -7.33 7.15 2.69
CA GLU A 216 -8.03 7.40 3.97
C GLU A 216 -9.53 7.76 3.90
N ASP A 217 -10.12 7.97 2.71
CA ASP A 217 -11.53 8.36 2.59
C ASP A 217 -12.36 7.23 1.97
N PHE A 218 -13.08 6.49 2.83
CA PHE A 218 -14.04 5.51 2.33
C PHE A 218 -15.10 6.17 1.43
N SER A 219 -15.07 5.86 0.14
CA SER A 219 -16.02 6.38 -0.85
C SER A 219 -16.49 5.30 -1.82
N ASN A 220 -17.60 4.63 -1.49
CA ASN A 220 -18.21 3.59 -2.34
C ASN A 220 -19.47 4.09 -3.08
N VAL A 221 -19.30 5.10 -3.95
CA VAL A 221 -20.43 5.75 -4.63
C VAL A 221 -20.68 5.15 -6.01
N ALA A 222 -21.84 4.50 -6.17
CA ALA A 222 -22.27 3.97 -7.46
C ALA A 222 -22.29 5.05 -8.56
N GLY A 223 -21.51 4.84 -9.62
CA GLY A 223 -21.45 5.74 -10.78
C GLY A 223 -20.45 6.90 -10.67
N ALA A 224 -19.65 6.97 -9.60
CA ALA A 224 -18.55 7.94 -9.47
C ALA A 224 -17.37 7.66 -10.43
N GLY A 225 -17.27 6.43 -10.94
CA GLY A 225 -16.16 5.97 -11.79
C GLY A 225 -14.93 5.47 -11.01
N THR A 226 -14.82 5.84 -9.72
CA THR A 226 -13.78 5.39 -8.79
C THR A 226 -14.35 5.21 -7.39
N SER A 227 -13.60 4.49 -6.55
CA SER A 227 -13.80 4.37 -5.10
C SER A 227 -12.50 4.49 -4.35
N GLU A 228 -12.56 4.85 -3.07
CA GLU A 228 -11.40 4.98 -2.17
C GLU A 228 -11.67 4.15 -0.90
N ALA A 229 -10.63 3.44 -0.39
CA ALA A 229 -10.63 2.67 0.86
C ALA A 229 -9.21 2.24 1.25
N GLU A 230 -8.88 2.20 2.54
CA GLU A 230 -7.61 1.64 3.04
C GLU A 230 -7.62 0.11 3.12
N PHE A 231 -8.74 -0.45 3.59
CA PHE A 231 -8.91 -1.87 3.73
C PHE A 231 -9.91 -2.43 2.73
N ILE A 232 -9.53 -3.52 2.09
CA ILE A 232 -10.34 -4.26 1.12
C ILE A 232 -10.50 -5.72 1.55
N ALA A 233 -11.54 -6.40 1.07
CA ALA A 233 -11.71 -7.82 1.31
C ALA A 233 -12.28 -8.58 0.11
N TRP A 234 -11.80 -9.80 -0.11
CA TRP A 234 -12.35 -10.76 -1.06
C TRP A 234 -13.09 -11.86 -0.34
N ALA A 235 -14.36 -12.06 -0.70
CA ALA A 235 -15.17 -13.16 -0.17
C ALA A 235 -16.17 -13.68 -1.20
N PRO A 236 -16.66 -14.93 -1.07
CA PRO A 236 -17.84 -15.36 -1.79
C PRO A 236 -19.04 -14.45 -1.45
N SER A 237 -19.77 -13.99 -2.46
CA SER A 237 -20.92 -13.08 -2.30
C SER A 237 -22.08 -13.61 -1.44
N THR A 238 -22.01 -14.88 -1.03
CA THR A 238 -22.97 -15.52 -0.14
C THR A 238 -22.54 -15.56 1.32
N VAL A 239 -21.29 -15.20 1.64
CA VAL A 239 -20.77 -15.16 3.01
C VAL A 239 -21.20 -13.85 3.69
N SER A 240 -21.55 -13.93 4.98
CA SER A 240 -21.95 -12.76 5.76
C SER A 240 -20.71 -11.93 6.11
N THR A 241 -20.80 -10.62 5.97
CA THR A 241 -19.72 -9.71 6.37
C THR A 241 -19.40 -9.76 7.87
N ASP A 242 -20.36 -10.20 8.70
CA ASP A 242 -20.16 -10.43 10.14
C ASP A 242 -19.06 -11.46 10.47
N THR A 243 -18.63 -12.27 9.50
CA THR A 243 -17.56 -13.26 9.70
C THR A 243 -16.20 -12.79 9.20
N PHE A 244 -16.13 -11.57 8.65
CA PHE A 244 -14.88 -11.02 8.14
C PHE A 244 -14.04 -10.53 9.32
N PRO A 245 -12.70 -10.62 9.23
CA PRO A 245 -11.85 -9.92 10.19
C PRO A 245 -12.13 -8.42 10.11
N THR A 246 -12.12 -7.75 11.25
CA THR A 246 -12.14 -6.29 11.32
C THR A 246 -10.70 -5.80 11.31
N PRO A 247 -10.36 -4.79 10.50
CA PRO A 247 -9.08 -4.09 10.66
C PRO A 247 -8.91 -3.66 12.12
N GLU A 248 -7.74 -3.89 12.68
CA GLU A 248 -7.35 -3.22 13.94
C GLU A 248 -6.97 -1.77 13.57
N HIS A 249 -7.34 -0.79 14.39
CA HIS A 249 -6.72 0.52 14.30
C HIS A 249 -5.67 0.52 15.40
N ASP A 250 -4.40 0.71 15.08
CA ASP A 250 -3.45 1.10 16.11
C ASP A 250 -3.81 2.51 16.56
N ASP A 251 -4.54 2.58 17.68
CA ASP A 251 -4.59 3.76 18.54
C ASP A 251 -3.15 4.00 19.06
N HIS A 252 -2.25 4.49 18.20
CA HIS A 252 -1.04 5.13 18.66
C HIS A 252 -1.47 6.44 19.32
N ASP A 253 -1.89 6.30 20.59
CA ASP A 253 -2.06 7.39 21.53
C ASP A 253 -0.82 8.30 21.40
N ASP A 254 -1.05 9.54 20.94
CA ASP A 254 -0.16 10.68 21.05
C ASP A 254 0.17 10.96 22.54
N ASP A 255 0.95 10.07 23.16
CA ASP A 255 1.56 10.26 24.47
C ASP A 255 3.06 10.51 24.26
N HIS A 256 3.42 11.73 23.86
CA HIS A 256 4.26 12.66 24.66
C HIS A 256 4.85 13.87 23.91
#